data_AF-A0A7L3J2C1-F1
#
_entry.id   AF-A0A7L3J2C1-F1
#
_cell.length_a   1.000
_cell.length_b   1.000
_cell.length_c   1.000
_cell.angle_alpha   90.00
_cell.angle_beta   90.00
_cell.angle_gamma   90.00
#
_symmetry.space_group_name_H-M   'P 1'
#
loop_
_entity.id
_entity.type
_entity.pdbx_description
1 polymer ?
#
loop_
_entity_poly.entity_id
_entity_poly.type
_entity_poly.pdbx_seq_one_letter_code
_entity_poly.pdbx_strand_id
1 'polypeptide(L)'
;VLPRRQLGPVAAFWERFLQPGGLWRHQVFKAYQAGGFVLTRVLVPAWLILYYLKYHVMKMPHGAVMSNPRIFPGDRILETGEIIPPLKEDPDEHH
;
A
#
# COMPACT_ATOMS: atom_id res chain seq x y z
N VAL A 1 -25.31 33.06 20.27
CA VAL A 1 -23.94 32.63 19.87
C VAL A 1 -23.77 31.20 20.36
N LEU A 2 -23.42 30.24 19.49
CA LEU A 2 -23.24 28.84 19.92
C LEU A 2 -22.10 28.75 20.95
N PRO A 3 -22.21 27.89 21.98
CA PRO A 3 -21.19 27.75 23.02
C PRO A 3 -19.85 27.32 22.41
N ARG A 4 -18.75 27.80 23.02
CA ARG A 4 -17.39 27.57 22.55
C ARG A 4 -17.12 26.07 22.50
N ARG A 5 -16.86 25.54 21.30
CA ARG A 5 -16.56 24.13 21.07
C ARG A 5 -15.39 23.70 21.97
N GLN A 6 -15.61 22.75 22.86
CA GLN A 6 -14.53 22.22 23.69
C GLN A 6 -13.64 21.34 22.82
N LEU A 7 -12.45 21.86 22.50
CA LEU A 7 -11.41 21.14 21.78
C LEU A 7 -10.66 20.26 22.78
N GLY A 8 -10.45 18.99 22.45
CA GLY A 8 -9.62 18.09 23.27
C GLY A 8 -8.18 18.60 23.39
N PRO A 9 -7.38 18.08 24.34
CA PRO A 9 -6.05 18.62 24.66
C PRO A 9 -5.11 18.67 23.44
N VAL A 10 -5.16 17.67 22.56
CA VAL A 10 -4.37 17.63 21.31
C VAL A 10 -4.88 18.67 20.30
N ALA A 11 -6.18 18.84 20.17
CA ALA A 11 -6.76 19.82 19.26
C ALA A 11 -6.49 21.26 19.72
N ALA A 12 -6.55 21.51 21.03
CA ALA A 12 -6.19 22.80 21.64
C ALA A 12 -4.69 23.12 21.47
N PHE A 13 -3.81 22.12 21.54
CA PHE A 13 -2.39 22.28 21.23
C PHE A 13 -2.19 22.74 19.78
N TRP A 14 -2.80 22.05 18.81
CA TRP A 14 -2.67 22.41 17.39
C TRP A 14 -3.22 23.80 17.08
N GLU A 15 -4.35 24.17 17.70
CA GLU A 15 -4.93 25.51 17.55
C GLU A 15 -3.96 26.60 18.03
N ARG A 16 -3.35 26.43 19.22
CA ARG A 16 -2.33 27.34 19.75
C ARG A 16 -1.05 27.35 18.92
N PHE A 17 -0.65 26.20 18.37
CA PHE A 17 0.54 26.09 17.51
C PHE A 17 0.37 26.86 16.19
N LEU A 18 -0.85 26.92 15.65
CA LEU A 18 -1.20 27.60 14.41
C LEU A 18 -1.43 29.11 14.56
N GLN A 19 -1.82 29.59 15.75
CA GLN A 19 -2.11 31.02 16.02
C GLN A 19 -1.00 32.01 15.59
N PRO A 20 0.31 31.70 15.71
CA PRO A 20 1.38 32.59 15.25
C PRO A 20 1.50 32.69 13.71
N GLY A 21 0.64 32.02 12.93
CA GLY A 21 0.36 32.38 11.54
C GLY A 21 1.45 32.08 10.50
N GLY A 22 2.40 31.17 10.76
CA GLY A 22 3.49 30.86 9.82
C GLY A 22 3.14 29.81 8.75
N LEU A 23 3.60 30.00 7.50
CA LEU A 23 3.40 29.05 6.38
C LEU A 23 3.96 27.64 6.69
N TRP A 24 5.14 27.57 7.30
CA TRP A 24 5.76 26.31 7.75
C TRP A 24 4.86 25.52 8.72
N ARG A 25 4.24 26.20 9.69
CA ARG A 25 3.41 25.54 10.70
C ARG A 25 2.14 24.94 10.10
N HIS A 26 1.56 25.62 9.12
CA HIS A 26 0.42 25.11 8.36
C HIS A 26 0.80 23.89 7.51
N GLN A 27 2.00 23.87 6.91
CA GLN A 27 2.48 22.70 6.18
C GLN A 27 2.66 21.49 7.10
N VAL A 28 3.28 21.68 8.27
CA VAL A 28 3.43 20.60 9.27
C VAL A 28 2.08 20.08 9.75
N PHE A 29 1.14 20.97 10.04
CA PHE A 29 -0.21 20.57 10.44
C PHE A 29 -0.94 19.79 9.34
N LYS A 30 -0.82 20.22 8.09
CA LYS A 30 -1.35 19.46 6.93
C LYS A 30 -0.71 18.09 6.80
N ALA A 31 0.61 17.97 6.99
CA ALA A 31 1.30 16.69 6.94
C ALA A 31 0.83 15.76 8.07
N TYR A 32 0.67 16.27 9.29
CA TYR A 32 0.11 15.51 10.41
C TYR A 32 -1.31 15.02 10.12
N GLN A 33 -2.18 15.91 9.61
CA GLN A 33 -3.56 15.56 9.30
C GLN A 33 -3.64 14.53 8.15
N ALA A 34 -2.82 14.71 7.11
CA ALA A 34 -2.70 13.75 6.01
C ALA A 34 -2.17 12.40 6.49
N GLY A 35 -1.15 12.40 7.36
CA GLY A 35 -0.61 11.18 7.97
C GLY A 35 -1.67 10.42 8.78
N GLY A 36 -2.44 11.13 9.62
CA GLY A 36 -3.56 10.55 10.36
C GLY A 36 -4.65 9.99 9.43
N PHE A 37 -4.95 10.67 8.33
CA PHE A 37 -5.88 10.19 7.31
C PHE A 37 -5.37 8.90 6.65
N VAL A 38 -4.11 8.86 6.21
CA VAL A 38 -3.50 7.68 5.59
C VAL A 38 -3.51 6.50 6.57
N LEU A 39 -3.12 6.73 7.82
CA LEU A 39 -3.11 5.68 8.84
C LEU A 39 -4.52 5.08 9.06
N THR A 40 -5.51 5.94 9.25
CA THR A 40 -6.86 5.51 9.65
C THR A 40 -7.71 5.03 8.47
N ARG A 41 -7.57 5.64 7.30
CA ARG A 41 -8.43 5.36 6.13
C ARG A 41 -7.78 4.44 5.11
N VAL A 42 -6.46 4.28 5.14
CA VAL A 42 -5.75 3.42 4.20
C VAL A 42 -5.12 2.25 4.93
N LEU A 43 -4.24 2.51 5.91
CA LEU A 43 -3.44 1.46 6.52
C LEU A 43 -4.29 0.48 7.34
N VAL A 44 -5.16 0.98 8.24
CA VAL A 44 -6.00 0.11 9.08
C VAL A 44 -6.95 -0.76 8.23
N PRO A 45 -7.72 -0.22 7.27
CA PRO A 45 -8.58 -1.05 6.42
C PRO A 45 -7.79 -2.03 5.55
N ALA A 46 -6.66 -1.61 4.96
CA ALA A 46 -5.81 -2.50 4.17
C ALA A 46 -5.29 -3.67 5.02
N TRP A 47 -4.88 -3.41 6.27
CA TRP A 47 -4.41 -4.45 7.18
C TRP A 47 -5.52 -5.44 7.56
N LEU A 48 -6.74 -4.95 7.79
CA LEU A 48 -7.91 -5.80 8.03
C LEU A 48 -8.26 -6.68 6.82
N ILE A 49 -8.22 -6.12 5.61
CA ILE A 49 -8.46 -6.86 4.36
C ILE A 49 -7.39 -7.94 4.18
N LEU A 50 -6.11 -7.60 4.36
CA LEU A 50 -5.00 -8.56 4.27
C LEU A 50 -5.13 -9.68 5.30
N TYR A 51 -5.54 -9.36 6.53
CA TYR A 51 -5.81 -10.36 7.55
C TYR A 51 -6.95 -11.30 7.13
N TYR A 52 -8.04 -10.75 6.61
CA TYR A 52 -9.18 -11.53 6.13
C TYR A 52 -8.77 -12.46 4.97
N LEU A 53 -8.05 -11.94 3.98
CA LEU A 53 -7.55 -12.72 2.85
C LEU A 53 -6.67 -13.89 3.33
N LYS A 54 -5.71 -13.61 4.21
CA LYS A 54 -4.76 -14.60 4.72
C LYS A 54 -5.42 -15.74 5.50
N TYR A 55 -6.38 -15.43 6.37
CA TYR A 55 -6.92 -16.41 7.30
C TYR A 55 -8.27 -17.01 6.90
N HIS A 56 -9.02 -16.38 6.01
CA HIS A 56 -10.33 -16.86 5.56
C HIS A 56 -10.26 -17.30 4.10
N VAL A 57 -9.93 -16.38 3.20
CA VAL A 57 -10.00 -16.64 1.75
C VAL A 57 -8.99 -17.70 1.30
N MET A 58 -7.75 -17.64 1.77
CA MET A 58 -6.73 -18.64 1.41
C MET A 58 -6.96 -20.01 2.05
N LYS A 59 -7.77 -20.12 3.11
CA LYS A 59 -8.12 -21.41 3.73
C LYS A 59 -9.30 -22.10 3.07
N MET A 60 -10.09 -21.35 2.28
CA MET A 60 -11.21 -21.91 1.54
C MET A 60 -10.69 -22.51 0.22
N PRO A 61 -11.11 -23.72 -0.15
CA PRO A 61 -10.74 -24.31 -1.42
C PRO A 61 -11.25 -23.40 -2.55
N HIS A 62 -10.32 -22.97 -3.42
CA HIS A 62 -10.57 -22.04 -4.54
C HIS A 62 -11.00 -20.63 -4.11
N GLY A 63 -10.80 -20.23 -2.85
CA GLY A 63 -11.13 -18.88 -2.38
C GLY A 63 -10.26 -17.79 -3.03
N ALA A 64 -9.02 -18.11 -3.38
CA ALA A 64 -8.16 -17.28 -4.20
C ALA A 64 -7.47 -18.14 -5.27
N VAL A 65 -7.86 -17.93 -6.53
CA VAL A 65 -7.24 -18.59 -7.68
C VAL A 65 -6.38 -17.56 -8.41
N MET A 66 -5.09 -17.85 -8.54
CA MET A 66 -4.18 -17.05 -9.36
C MET A 66 -3.87 -17.80 -10.66
N SER A 67 -3.77 -17.07 -11.76
CA SER A 67 -3.21 -17.61 -13.00
C SER A 67 -1.73 -17.89 -12.81
N ASN A 68 -1.24 -18.98 -13.40
CA ASN A 68 0.19 -19.26 -13.42
C ASN A 68 0.97 -18.06 -13.99
N PRO A 69 2.11 -17.69 -13.37
CA PRO A 69 2.93 -16.60 -13.86
C PRO A 69 3.45 -16.92 -15.27
N ARG A 70 3.66 -15.89 -16.09
CA ARG A 70 4.25 -16.07 -17.42
C ARG A 70 5.73 -16.45 -17.24
N ILE A 71 6.14 -17.49 -17.95
CA ILE A 71 7.49 -18.06 -17.91
C ILE A 71 8.18 -17.76 -19.23
N PHE A 72 9.42 -17.29 -19.18
CA PHE A 72 10.25 -16.96 -20.34
C PHE A 72 11.50 -17.84 -20.44
N PRO A 73 12.11 -17.96 -21.64
CA PRO A 73 13.39 -18.63 -21.82
C PRO A 73 14.48 -18.02 -20.94
N GLY A 74 15.25 -18.87 -20.27
CA GLY A 74 16.27 -18.47 -19.29
C GLY A 74 15.75 -18.23 -17.87
N ASP A 75 14.43 -18.19 -17.64
CA ASP A 75 13.88 -18.13 -16.28
C ASP A 75 14.18 -19.40 -15.51
N ARG A 76 14.35 -19.27 -14.19
CA ARG A 76 14.49 -20.40 -13.27
C ARG A 76 13.21 -20.60 -12.48
N ILE A 77 12.62 -21.79 -12.58
CA ILE A 77 11.49 -22.18 -11.74
C ILE A 77 12.02 -22.36 -10.32
N LEU A 78 11.53 -21.55 -9.36
CA LEU A 78 12.03 -21.60 -7.98
C LEU A 78 11.73 -22.92 -7.27
N GLU A 79 10.62 -23.58 -7.63
CA GLU A 79 10.17 -24.82 -7.00
C GLU A 79 10.91 -26.06 -7.55
N THR A 80 11.15 -26.12 -8.87
CA THR A 80 11.79 -27.27 -9.55
C THR A 80 13.29 -27.07 -9.76
N GLY A 81 13.76 -25.82 -9.74
CA GLY A 81 15.15 -25.46 -10.04
C GLY A 81 15.52 -25.50 -11.53
N GLU A 82 14.59 -25.94 -12.39
CA GLU A 82 14.75 -26.03 -13.85
C GLU A 82 14.90 -24.64 -14.48
N ILE A 83 15.84 -24.56 -15.43
CA ILE A 83 16.06 -23.37 -16.25
C ILE A 83 15.37 -23.59 -17.58
N ILE A 84 14.51 -22.66 -17.98
CA ILE A 84 13.76 -22.76 -19.22
C ILE A 84 14.74 -22.65 -20.38
N PRO A 85 14.75 -23.62 -21.32
CA PRO A 85 15.68 -23.59 -22.44
C PRO A 85 15.48 -22.33 -23.28
N PRO A 86 16.58 -21.78 -23.85
CA PRO A 86 16.50 -20.64 -24.76
C PRO A 86 15.64 -21.00 -25.98
N LEU A 87 14.99 -19.99 -26.56
CA LEU A 87 14.36 -20.15 -27.88
C LEU A 87 15.44 -20.55 -28.88
N LYS A 88 15.11 -21.47 -29.78
CA LYS A 88 16.00 -21.85 -30.88
C LYS A 88 16.27 -20.59 -31.70
N GLU A 89 17.54 -20.34 -32.00
CA GLU A 89 17.94 -19.23 -32.88
C GLU A 89 17.23 -19.42 -34.23
N ASP A 90 16.39 -18.45 -34.59
CA ASP A 90 15.91 -18.34 -35.96
C ASP A 90 17.13 -17.97 -36.83
N PRO A 91 17.31 -18.57 -38.01
CA PRO A 91 18.40 -18.19 -38.89
C PRO A 91 18.23 -16.71 -39.24
N ASP A 92 19.14 -15.86 -38.73
CA ASP A 92 19.16 -14.42 -38.98
C ASP A 92 19.26 -14.14 -40.49
N GLU A 93 18.12 -13.97 -41.17
CA GLU A 93 18.04 -13.47 -42.54
C GLU A 93 18.10 -11.93 -42.57
N HIS A 94 19.08 -11.35 -41.89
CA HIS A 94 19.42 -9.93 -42.02
C HIS A 94 20.83 -9.77 -42.56
N HIS A 95 20.92 -9.90 -43.90
CA HIS A 95 22.00 -9.37 -44.72
C HIS A 95 21.79 -7.89 -45.05
#